data_AF-A0A7K1VT06-F1
#
_entry.id   AF-A0A7K1VT06-F1
#
_cell.length_a   1.000
_cell.length_b   1.000
_cell.length_c   1.000
_cell.angle_alpha   90.00
_cell.angle_beta   90.00
_cell.angle_gamma   90.00
#
_symmetry.space_group_name_H-M   'P 1'
#
loop_
_entity.id
_entity.type
_entity.pdbx_description
1 polymer ?
#
loop_
_entity_poly.entity_id
_entity_poly.type
_entity_poly.pdbx_seq_one_letter_code
_entity_poly.pdbx_strand_id
1 'polypeptide(L)'
;MPAEQRREKTYKVRVSPAEDAALRARAEVMQVTVPRLMFEAATDAERRTNTEWRAVGSELAQIRTLMGFISNNMNQLARFANTEGQFPVEAERLAAEYKLLVPRVYAALDRLEGK
;
A
#
# COMPACT_ATOMS: atom_id res chain seq x y z
N MET A 1 27.96 -8.80 -3.47
CA MET A 1 26.86 -8.27 -4.30
C MET A 1 27.31 -8.38 -5.76
N PRO A 2 26.67 -9.21 -6.61
CA PRO A 2 27.06 -9.26 -8.02
C PRO A 2 26.77 -7.88 -8.63
N ALA A 3 27.73 -7.32 -9.37
CA ALA A 3 27.55 -6.06 -10.07
C ALA A 3 26.32 -6.16 -10.98
N GLU A 4 25.39 -5.23 -10.82
CA GLU A 4 24.16 -5.12 -11.62
C GLU A 4 24.57 -5.07 -13.11
N GLN A 5 24.36 -6.17 -13.84
CA GLN A 5 24.82 -6.27 -15.23
C GLN A 5 24.10 -5.21 -16.07
N ARG A 6 24.88 -4.41 -16.80
CA ARG A 6 24.36 -3.35 -17.67
C ARG A 6 23.41 -3.96 -18.70
N ARG A 7 22.23 -3.35 -18.90
CA ARG A 7 21.27 -3.79 -19.91
C ARG A 7 21.76 -3.39 -21.30
N GLU A 8 22.16 -4.36 -22.10
CA GLU A 8 22.76 -4.12 -23.43
C GLU A 8 21.83 -4.44 -24.61
N LYS A 9 20.79 -5.25 -24.39
CA LYS A 9 19.89 -5.73 -25.45
C LYS A 9 18.62 -4.86 -25.54
N THR A 10 18.21 -4.58 -26.78
CA THR A 10 16.96 -3.85 -27.09
C THR A 10 16.06 -4.71 -27.97
N TYR A 11 14.78 -4.81 -27.59
CA TYR A 11 13.74 -5.46 -28.38
C TYR A 11 12.80 -4.41 -28.97
N LYS A 12 12.46 -4.54 -30.25
CA LYS A 12 11.50 -3.66 -30.95
C LYS A 12 10.19 -4.42 -31.15
N VAL A 13 9.08 -3.81 -30.73
CA VAL A 13 7.72 -4.37 -30.86
C VAL A 13 6.92 -3.46 -31.78
N ARG A 14 6.22 -4.04 -32.75
CA ARG A 14 5.27 -3.32 -33.61
C ARG A 14 3.86 -3.53 -33.05
N VAL A 15 3.09 -2.46 -33.00
CA VAL A 15 1.71 -2.44 -32.50
C VAL A 15 0.82 -1.68 -33.48
N SER A 16 -0.45 -2.07 -33.53
CA SER A 16 -1.50 -1.28 -34.17
C SER A 16 -1.82 -0.02 -33.34
N PRO A 17 -2.50 0.99 -33.92
CA PRO A 17 -2.89 2.18 -33.17
C PRO A 17 -3.77 1.89 -31.94
N ALA A 18 -4.66 0.89 -32.03
CA ALA A 18 -5.51 0.49 -30.92
C ALA A 18 -4.70 -0.15 -29.78
N GLU A 19 -3.72 -0.99 -30.11
CA GLU A 19 -2.83 -1.61 -29.14
C GLU A 19 -1.91 -0.58 -28.47
N ASP A 20 -1.39 0.41 -29.21
CA ASP A 20 -0.60 1.51 -28.64
C ASP A 20 -1.43 2.33 -27.63
N ALA A 21 -2.67 2.67 -27.99
CA ALA A 21 -3.56 3.39 -27.08
C ALA A 21 -3.83 2.61 -25.78
N ALA A 22 -4.08 1.30 -25.89
CA ALA A 22 -4.28 0.43 -24.73
C ALA A 22 -3.03 0.32 -23.85
N LEU A 23 -1.85 0.20 -24.45
CA LEU A 23 -0.58 0.14 -23.71
C LEU A 23 -0.28 1.46 -23.00
N ARG A 24 -0.51 2.60 -23.65
CA ARG A 24 -0.31 3.93 -23.05
C ARG A 24 -1.25 4.18 -21.89
N ALA A 25 -2.55 3.90 -22.06
CA ALA A 25 -3.53 4.06 -21.00
C ALA A 25 -3.16 3.22 -19.76
N ARG A 26 -2.71 1.98 -19.97
CA ARG A 26 -2.30 1.10 -18.88
C ARG A 26 -1.00 1.57 -18.21
N ALA A 27 -0.05 2.06 -18.98
CA ALA A 27 1.21 2.61 -18.48
C ALA A 27 0.98 3.89 -17.67
N GLU A 28 0.05 4.75 -18.09
CA GLU A 28 -0.37 5.96 -17.37
C GLU A 28 -1.00 5.63 -16.02
N VAL A 29 -1.94 4.68 -15.98
CA VAL A 29 -2.55 4.23 -14.72
C VAL A 29 -1.50 3.71 -13.73
N MET A 30 -0.47 3.02 -14.23
CA MET A 30 0.60 2.46 -13.42
C MET A 30 1.79 3.43 -13.20
N GLN A 31 1.73 4.65 -13.77
CA GLN A 31 2.79 5.66 -13.69
C GLN A 31 4.19 5.15 -14.13
N VAL A 32 4.21 4.29 -15.16
CA VAL A 32 5.44 3.75 -15.75
C VAL A 32 5.51 4.02 -17.25
N THR A 33 6.67 3.79 -17.87
CA THR A 33 6.78 3.86 -19.33
C THR A 33 6.26 2.58 -19.99
N VAL A 34 5.78 2.67 -21.24
CA VAL A 34 5.31 1.49 -22.00
C VAL A 34 6.39 0.38 -22.08
N PRO A 35 7.68 0.67 -22.36
CA PRO A 35 8.73 -0.37 -22.30
C PRO A 35 8.89 -1.00 -20.92
N ARG A 36 8.75 -0.23 -19.84
CA ARG A 36 8.85 -0.76 -18.47
C ARG A 36 7.66 -1.68 -18.15
N LEU A 37 6.45 -1.26 -18.51
CA LEU A 37 5.23 -2.06 -18.39
C LEU A 37 5.37 -3.41 -19.12
N MET A 38 5.83 -3.38 -20.38
CA MET A 38 5.99 -4.61 -21.17
C MET A 38 7.07 -5.54 -20.59
N PHE A 39 8.19 -4.96 -20.13
CA PHE A 39 9.25 -5.72 -19.49
C PHE A 39 8.74 -6.41 -18.23
N GLU A 40 8.17 -5.65 -17.29
CA GLU A 40 7.62 -6.19 -16.05
C GLU A 40 6.55 -7.25 -16.34
N ALA A 41 5.58 -6.97 -17.22
CA ALA A 41 4.52 -7.93 -17.55
C ALA A 41 5.01 -9.24 -18.20
N ALA A 42 6.20 -9.23 -18.82
CA ALA A 42 6.81 -10.40 -19.44
C ALA A 42 7.78 -11.15 -18.51
N THR A 43 8.45 -10.44 -17.60
CA THR A 43 9.44 -11.03 -16.67
C THR A 43 8.83 -11.42 -15.32
N ASP A 44 7.68 -10.87 -14.97
CA ASP A 44 6.99 -11.20 -13.73
C ASP A 44 6.32 -12.58 -13.87
N ALA A 45 7.06 -13.62 -13.46
CA ALA A 45 6.63 -15.02 -13.51
C ALA A 45 5.46 -15.29 -12.55
N GLU A 46 5.36 -14.50 -11.48
CA GLU A 46 4.25 -14.51 -10.52
C GLU A 46 3.31 -13.35 -10.85
N ARG A 47 2.39 -13.53 -11.81
CA ARG A 47 1.24 -12.63 -11.88
C ARG A 47 0.44 -12.77 -10.58
N ARG A 48 0.74 -11.93 -9.58
CA ARG A 48 -0.29 -11.54 -8.61
C ARG A 48 -1.35 -10.80 -9.42
N THR A 49 -2.48 -11.44 -9.61
CA THR A 49 -3.63 -11.00 -10.38
C THR A 49 -4.08 -9.60 -9.92
N ASN A 50 -4.77 -8.85 -10.80
CA ASN A 50 -5.36 -7.55 -10.46
C ASN A 50 -6.25 -7.64 -9.19
N THR A 51 -6.83 -8.81 -8.94
CA THR A 51 -7.60 -9.14 -7.74
C THR A 51 -6.73 -9.12 -6.47
N GLU A 52 -5.53 -9.69 -6.50
CA GLU A 52 -4.60 -9.68 -5.37
C GLU A 52 -4.07 -8.27 -5.10
N TRP A 53 -3.80 -7.47 -6.13
CA TRP A 53 -3.44 -6.06 -5.97
C TRP A 53 -4.57 -5.20 -5.42
N ARG A 54 -5.82 -5.45 -5.82
CA ARG A 54 -7.00 -4.79 -5.24
C ARG A 54 -7.22 -5.21 -3.79
N ALA A 55 -6.97 -6.48 -3.45
CA ALA A 55 -7.03 -6.96 -2.08
C ALA A 55 -5.96 -6.25 -1.21
N VAL A 56 -4.72 -6.18 -1.68
CA VAL A 56 -3.63 -5.41 -1.05
C VAL A 56 -4.02 -3.94 -0.84
N GLY A 57 -4.56 -3.29 -1.87
CA GLY A 57 -5.02 -1.90 -1.78
C GLY A 57 -6.18 -1.72 -0.78
N SER A 58 -7.09 -2.69 -0.70
CA SER A 58 -8.19 -2.69 0.28
C SER A 58 -7.67 -2.85 1.71
N GLU A 59 -6.72 -3.75 1.93
CA GLU A 59 -6.09 -3.95 3.25
C GLU A 59 -5.33 -2.70 3.70
N LEU A 60 -4.57 -2.06 2.80
CA LEU A 60 -3.91 -0.78 3.07
C LEU A 60 -4.91 0.35 3.40
N ALA A 61 -6.04 0.42 2.70
CA ALA A 61 -7.10 1.40 2.99
C ALA A 61 -7.76 1.16 4.36
N GLN A 62 -7.92 -0.10 4.78
CA GLN A 62 -8.39 -0.45 6.12
C GLN A 62 -7.37 -0.03 7.19
N ILE A 63 -6.07 -0.31 6.98
CA ILE A 63 -5.00 0.12 7.89
C ILE A 63 -5.00 1.65 8.04
N ARG A 64 -5.10 2.40 6.93
CA ARG A 64 -5.19 3.87 6.95
C ARG A 64 -6.36 4.37 7.79
N THR A 65 -7.53 3.73 7.65
CA THR A 65 -8.73 4.06 8.41
C THR A 65 -8.53 3.81 9.91
N LEU A 66 -7.97 2.65 10.28
CA LEU A 66 -7.67 2.31 11.68
C LEU A 66 -6.67 3.28 12.30
N MET A 67 -5.63 3.66 11.58
CA MET A 67 -4.68 4.69 12.04
C MET A 67 -5.35 6.05 12.22
N GLY A 68 -6.26 6.44 11.32
CA GLY A 68 -7.03 7.68 11.45
C GLY A 68 -7.86 7.74 12.74
N PHE A 69 -8.50 6.63 13.12
CA PHE A 69 -9.22 6.52 14.39
C PHE A 69 -8.29 6.66 15.61
N ILE A 70 -7.15 5.97 15.59
CA ILE A 70 -6.14 6.06 16.67
C ILE A 70 -5.64 7.49 16.83
N SER A 71 -5.25 8.14 15.72
CA SER A 71 -4.74 9.52 15.76
C SER A 71 -5.78 10.50 16.28
N ASN A 72 -7.05 10.37 15.86
CA ASN A 72 -8.12 11.24 16.33
C ASN A 72 -8.33 11.09 17.84
N ASN A 73 -8.40 9.85 18.33
CA ASN A 73 -8.62 9.57 19.74
C ASN A 73 -7.44 10.06 20.60
N MET A 74 -6.21 9.88 20.15
CA MET A 74 -5.02 10.40 20.83
C MET A 74 -5.01 11.93 20.87
N ASN A 75 -5.49 12.58 19.81
CA ASN A 75 -5.60 14.04 19.74
C ASN A 75 -6.68 14.58 20.69
N GLN A 76 -7.80 13.85 20.86
CA GLN A 76 -8.83 14.18 21.84
C GLN A 76 -8.29 14.07 23.27
N LEU A 77 -7.52 13.01 23.54
CA LEU A 77 -6.92 12.79 24.86
C LEU A 77 -5.87 13.85 25.22
N ALA A 78 -5.04 14.23 24.25
CA ALA A 78 -4.09 15.33 24.39
C ALA A 78 -4.81 16.66 24.67
N ARG A 79 -5.91 16.97 23.96
CA ARG A 79 -6.70 18.18 24.20
C ARG A 79 -7.34 18.18 25.58
N PHE A 80 -7.94 17.07 26.00
CA PHE A 80 -8.55 16.95 27.32
C PHE A 80 -7.52 17.13 28.43
N ALA A 81 -6.39 16.41 28.36
CA ALA A 81 -5.31 16.53 29.33
C ALA A 81 -4.72 17.95 29.39
N ASN A 82 -4.60 18.63 28.25
CA ASN A 82 -4.13 20.01 28.19
C ASN A 82 -5.16 21.03 28.74
N THR A 83 -6.46 20.71 28.70
CA THR A 83 -7.53 21.62 29.14
C THR A 83 -7.85 21.46 30.62
N GLU A 84 -7.86 20.22 31.13
CA GLU A 84 -8.27 19.92 32.51
C GLU A 84 -7.10 19.57 33.45
N GLY A 85 -5.88 19.41 32.92
CA GLY A 85 -4.69 19.09 33.73
C GLY A 85 -4.71 17.71 34.39
N GLN A 86 -5.70 16.88 34.06
CA GLN A 86 -5.89 15.52 34.58
C GLN A 86 -5.99 14.53 33.43
N PHE A 87 -5.46 13.31 33.64
CA PHE A 87 -5.57 12.23 32.67
C PHE A 87 -6.91 11.50 32.90
N PRO A 88 -7.83 11.48 31.92
CA PRO A 88 -9.17 10.96 32.13
C PRO A 88 -9.16 9.45 32.29
N VAL A 89 -10.12 8.90 33.05
CA VAL A 89 -10.32 7.44 33.20
C VAL A 89 -10.64 6.80 31.84
N GLU A 90 -11.20 7.56 30.89
CA GLU A 90 -11.36 7.18 29.49
C GLU A 90 -10.05 6.83 28.77
N ALA A 91 -8.89 7.26 29.29
CA ALA A 91 -7.58 6.91 28.75
C ALA A 91 -7.25 5.42 28.91
N GLU A 92 -7.74 4.77 29.95
CA GLU A 92 -7.60 3.32 30.10
C GLU A 92 -8.42 2.57 29.04
N ARG A 93 -9.60 3.09 28.71
CA ARG A 93 -10.44 2.56 27.63
C ARG A 93 -9.75 2.74 26.27
N LEU A 94 -9.12 3.88 26.03
CA LEU A 94 -8.37 4.11 24.81
C LEU A 94 -7.12 3.24 24.71
N ALA A 95 -6.39 3.06 25.81
CA ALA A 95 -5.25 2.15 25.87
C ALA A 95 -5.68 0.69 25.62
N ALA A 96 -6.87 0.30 26.09
CA ALA A 96 -7.46 -1.01 25.79
C ALA A 96 -7.81 -1.16 24.29
N GLU A 97 -8.45 -0.14 23.68
CA GLU A 97 -8.71 -0.13 22.23
C GLU A 97 -7.41 -0.20 21.41
N TYR A 98 -6.38 0.52 21.83
CA TYR A 98 -5.07 0.49 21.19
C TYR A 98 -4.43 -0.90 21.23
N LYS A 99 -4.48 -1.57 22.38
CA LYS A 99 -4.00 -2.96 22.55
C LYS A 99 -4.74 -3.95 21.64
N LEU A 100 -6.00 -3.67 21.28
CA LEU A 100 -6.79 -4.50 20.36
C LEU A 100 -6.53 -4.17 18.88
N LEU A 101 -6.22 -2.92 18.55
CA LEU A 101 -6.01 -2.45 17.17
C LEU A 101 -4.61 -2.79 16.63
N VAL A 102 -3.58 -2.66 17.45
CA VAL A 102 -2.18 -2.87 17.04
C VAL A 102 -1.93 -4.28 16.46
N PRO A 103 -2.40 -5.38 17.08
CA PRO A 103 -2.26 -6.71 16.50
C PRO A 103 -2.99 -6.87 15.16
N ARG A 104 -4.11 -6.18 14.95
CA ARG A 104 -4.87 -6.23 13.68
C ARG A 104 -4.13 -5.52 12.55
N VAL A 105 -3.42 -4.43 12.87
CA VAL A 105 -2.55 -3.74 11.93
C VAL A 105 -1.35 -4.62 11.57
N TYR A 106 -0.66 -5.21 12.55
CA TYR A 106 0.45 -6.13 12.28
C TYR A 106 0.01 -7.35 11.46
N ALA A 107 -1.10 -8.00 11.82
CA ALA A 107 -1.62 -9.13 11.05
C ALA A 107 -1.99 -8.75 9.60
N ALA A 108 -2.41 -7.51 9.36
CA ALA A 108 -2.65 -7.01 8.01
C ALA A 108 -1.35 -6.74 7.24
N LEU A 109 -0.31 -6.23 7.92
CA LEU A 109 1.02 -6.07 7.34
C LEU A 109 1.67 -7.43 7.01
N ASP A 110 1.53 -8.44 7.87
CA ASP A 110 2.07 -9.79 7.64
C ASP A 110 1.43 -10.44 6.39
N ARG A 111 0.10 -10.31 6.24
CA ARG A 111 -0.60 -10.78 5.03
C ARG A 111 -0.14 -10.07 3.76
N LEU A 112 0.17 -8.79 3.85
CA LEU A 112 0.71 -8.00 2.73
C LEU A 112 2.14 -8.45 2.36
N GLU A 113 2.96 -8.78 3.36
CA GLU A 113 4.32 -9.30 3.17
C GLU A 113 4.33 -10.76 2.68
N GLY A 114 3.20 -11.47 2.73
CA GLY A 114 3.10 -12.89 2.36
C GLY A 114 3.73 -13.83 3.39
N LYS A 115 3.74 -13.42 4.67
CA LYS A 115 4.24 -14.22 5.80
C LYS A 115 3.11 -14.88 6.58
#